data_AF-A0A499V0F8-F1
#
_entry.id   AF-A0A499V0F8-F1
#
_cell.length_a   1.000
_cell.length_b   1.000
_cell.length_c   1.000
_cell.angle_alpha   90.00
_cell.angle_beta   90.00
_cell.angle_gamma   90.00
#
_symmetry.space_group_name_H-M   'P 1'
#
loop_
_entity.id
_entity.type
_entity.pdbx_description
1 polymer ?
#
loop_
_entity_poly.entity_id
_entity_poly.type
_entity_poly.pdbx_seq_one_letter_code
_entity_poly.pdbx_strand_id
1 'polypeptide(L)'
;MDSGIGLLPTAAAMRRLRPDADLLLSSDPATMPWGPRTPEDVTELALGCARAAAAHRPDALIVACNTASVHALPSLRAALEPVLPVVGTVPAIKPAAAGEGRSRSGPPRPPPAARTSAD
;
A
#
# COMPACT_ATOMS: atom_id res chain seq x y z
N MET A 1 6.41 4.84 -4.33
CA MET A 1 6.73 3.68 -5.17
C MET A 1 5.64 2.62 -5.08
N ASP A 2 5.37 1.91 -6.17
CA ASP A 2 4.45 0.76 -6.22
C ASP A 2 4.81 -0.18 -7.38
N SER A 3 4.28 -1.41 -7.36
CA SER A 3 4.32 -2.33 -8.51
C SER A 3 3.51 -1.83 -9.73
N GLY A 4 2.58 -0.89 -9.55
CA GLY A 4 1.74 -0.38 -10.63
C GLY A 4 0.94 0.86 -10.19
N ILE A 5 -0.33 0.92 -10.56
CA ILE A 5 -1.20 2.09 -10.30
C ILE A 5 -1.73 2.19 -8.86
N GLY A 6 -1.37 1.24 -7.99
CA GLY A 6 -1.78 1.22 -6.57
C GLY A 6 -1.35 2.46 -5.77
N LEU A 7 -0.34 3.19 -6.25
CA LEU A 7 0.12 4.44 -5.64
C LEU A 7 -0.82 5.65 -5.85
N LEU A 8 -1.75 5.60 -6.80
CA LEU A 8 -2.54 6.78 -7.19
C LEU A 8 -3.40 7.36 -6.04
N PRO A 9 -4.09 6.54 -5.21
CA PRO A 9 -4.82 7.07 -4.06
C PRO A 9 -3.92 7.76 -3.04
N THR A 10 -2.73 7.21 -2.77
CA THR A 10 -1.72 7.82 -1.89
C THR A 10 -1.21 9.13 -2.48
N ALA A 11 -0.91 9.16 -3.78
CA ALA A 11 -0.48 10.37 -4.47
C ALA A 11 -1.57 11.47 -4.44
N ALA A 12 -2.83 11.10 -4.67
CA ALA A 12 -3.95 12.02 -4.59
C ALA A 12 -4.14 12.57 -3.17
N ALA A 13 -3.98 11.74 -2.14
CA ALA A 13 -4.01 12.18 -0.75
C ALA A 13 -2.86 13.16 -0.43
N MET A 14 -1.65 12.84 -0.89
CA MET A 14 -0.49 13.72 -0.73
C MET A 14 -0.68 15.06 -1.42
N ARG A 15 -1.20 15.07 -2.66
CA ARG A 15 -1.47 16.32 -3.39
C ARG A 15 -2.47 17.22 -2.68
N ARG A 16 -3.46 16.64 -1.97
CA ARG A 16 -4.43 17.41 -1.16
C ARG A 16 -3.81 17.98 0.11
N LEU A 17 -2.97 17.20 0.80
CA LEU A 17 -2.37 17.59 2.08
C LEU A 17 -1.16 18.51 1.93
N ARG A 18 -0.39 18.31 0.86
CA ARG A 18 0.85 19.03 0.53
C ARG A 18 0.84 19.41 -0.95
N PRO A 19 0.00 20.38 -1.35
CA PRO A 19 -0.05 20.84 -2.74
C PRO A 19 1.27 21.46 -3.21
N ASP A 20 2.07 21.95 -2.26
CA ASP A 20 3.40 22.53 -2.43
C ASP A 20 4.52 21.49 -2.65
N ALA A 21 4.26 20.20 -2.38
CA ALA A 21 5.26 19.16 -2.57
C ALA A 21 5.29 18.67 -4.03
N ASP A 22 6.49 18.51 -4.57
CA ASP A 22 6.71 17.78 -5.81
C ASP A 22 6.55 16.27 -5.56
N LEU A 23 5.83 15.59 -6.46
CA LEU A 23 5.52 14.17 -6.32
C LEU A 23 6.15 13.39 -7.47
N LEU A 24 7.13 12.55 -7.13
CA LEU A 24 7.69 11.56 -8.05
C LEU A 24 6.93 10.23 -7.91
N LEU A 25 6.20 9.84 -8.96
CA LEU A 25 5.49 8.57 -9.01
C LEU A 25 6.38 7.50 -9.64
N SER A 26 7.12 6.77 -8.80
CA SER A 26 7.91 5.61 -9.25
C SER A 26 7.06 4.34 -9.24
N SER A 27 6.94 3.66 -10.38
CA SER A 27 6.20 2.40 -10.51
C SER A 27 6.85 1.44 -11.49
N ASP A 28 6.71 0.14 -11.26
CA ASP A 28 7.23 -0.93 -12.14
C ASP A 28 6.13 -1.86 -12.68
N PRO A 29 5.27 -1.36 -13.61
CA PRO A 29 4.17 -2.14 -14.17
C PRO A 29 4.62 -3.31 -15.05
N ALA A 30 5.89 -3.37 -15.45
CA ALA A 30 6.40 -4.50 -16.25
C ALA A 30 6.53 -5.79 -15.43
N THR A 31 6.64 -5.68 -14.10
CA THR A 31 6.87 -6.82 -13.20
C THR A 31 5.65 -7.16 -12.33
N MET A 32 4.55 -6.43 -12.52
CA MET A 32 3.29 -6.70 -11.83
C MET A 32 2.67 -8.07 -12.24
N PRO A 33 1.85 -8.69 -11.37
CA PRO A 33 1.61 -8.34 -9.97
C PRO A 33 2.72 -8.85 -9.04
N TRP A 34 2.99 -8.14 -7.95
CA TRP A 34 3.96 -8.57 -6.94
C TRP A 34 3.36 -9.52 -5.88
N GLY A 35 2.03 -9.52 -5.71
CA GLY A 35 1.33 -10.34 -4.71
C GLY A 35 1.63 -11.86 -4.74
N PRO A 36 1.66 -12.54 -5.91
CA PRO A 36 1.93 -13.97 -5.98
C PRO A 36 3.43 -14.33 -5.99
N ARG A 37 4.33 -13.34 -5.92
CA ARG A 37 5.78 -13.57 -5.95
C ARG A 37 6.31 -13.91 -4.55
N THR A 38 7.52 -14.47 -4.49
CA THR A 38 8.21 -14.73 -3.23
C THR A 38 8.60 -13.42 -2.53
N PRO A 39 8.75 -13.41 -1.20
CA PRO A 39 9.24 -12.24 -0.47
C PRO A 39 10.60 -11.73 -0.98
N GLU A 40 11.48 -12.65 -1.38
CA GLU A 40 12.79 -12.36 -1.94
C GLU A 40 12.67 -11.62 -3.28
N ASP A 41 11.87 -12.15 -4.22
CA ASP A 41 11.62 -11.51 -5.52
C ASP A 41 11.01 -10.11 -5.34
N VAL A 42 10.02 -9.98 -4.45
CA VAL A 42 9.39 -8.68 -4.13
C VAL A 42 10.42 -7.71 -3.58
N THR A 43 11.35 -8.18 -2.74
CA THR A 43 12.40 -7.34 -2.16
C THR A 43 13.35 -6.81 -3.22
N GLU A 44 13.79 -7.66 -4.14
CA GLU A 44 14.68 -7.26 -5.25
C GLU A 44 14.00 -6.23 -6.18
N LEU A 45 12.76 -6.51 -6.60
CA LEU A 45 11.98 -5.61 -7.43
C LEU A 45 11.71 -4.27 -6.74
N ALA A 46 11.38 -4.31 -5.45
CA ALA A 46 11.15 -3.11 -4.65
C ALA A 46 12.42 -2.26 -4.52
N LEU A 47 13.58 -2.89 -4.28
CA LEU A 47 14.86 -2.20 -4.23
C LEU A 47 15.21 -1.53 -5.56
N GLY A 48 14.97 -2.21 -6.69
CA GLY A 48 15.16 -1.63 -8.03
C GLY A 48 14.31 -0.36 -8.22
N CYS A 49 13.01 -0.47 -7.97
CA CYS A 49 12.05 0.64 -8.08
C CYS A 49 12.37 1.80 -7.12
N ALA A 50 12.82 1.49 -5.90
CA ALA A 50 13.22 2.48 -4.90
C ALA A 50 14.52 3.20 -5.27
N ARG A 51 15.53 2.48 -5.79
CA ARG A 51 16.80 3.09 -6.24
C ARG A 51 16.59 3.99 -7.45
N ALA A 52 15.72 3.60 -8.38
CA ALA A 52 15.33 4.47 -9.50
C ALA A 52 14.72 5.78 -8.99
N ALA A 53 13.83 5.72 -7.98
CA ALA A 53 13.28 6.92 -7.36
C ALA A 53 14.35 7.75 -6.62
N ALA A 54 15.25 7.08 -5.87
CA ALA A 54 16.30 7.74 -5.10
C ALA A 54 17.31 8.52 -5.97
N ALA A 55 17.51 8.12 -7.23
CA ALA A 55 18.36 8.85 -8.18
C ALA A 55 17.88 10.29 -8.44
N HIS A 56 16.59 10.56 -8.24
CA HIS A 56 16.01 11.90 -8.32
C HIS A 56 16.15 12.73 -7.04
N ARG A 57 16.78 12.17 -5.99
CA ARG A 57 17.03 12.80 -4.69
C ARG A 57 15.75 13.38 -4.04
N PRO A 58 14.68 12.59 -3.86
CA PRO A 58 13.51 13.04 -3.13
C PRO A 58 13.83 13.24 -1.64
N ASP A 59 13.06 14.06 -0.93
CA ASP A 59 13.22 14.26 0.52
C ASP A 59 12.72 13.06 1.35
N ALA A 60 11.82 12.24 0.78
CA ALA A 60 11.29 11.04 1.40
C ALA A 60 10.80 10.04 0.35
N LEU A 61 10.89 8.74 0.66
CA LEU A 61 10.34 7.67 -0.15
C LEU A 61 9.10 7.06 0.53
N ILE A 62 7.95 7.14 -0.13
CA ILE A 62 6.72 6.46 0.33
C ILE A 62 6.58 5.12 -0.41
N VAL A 63 6.51 4.02 0.33
CA VAL A 63 6.20 2.68 -0.18
C VAL A 63 4.69 2.53 -0.15
N ALA A 64 4.03 2.81 -1.28
CA ALA A 64 2.56 2.77 -1.38
C ALA A 64 2.02 1.35 -1.62
N CYS A 65 2.86 0.46 -2.15
CA CYS A 65 2.49 -0.94 -2.37
C CYS A 65 2.40 -1.70 -1.04
N ASN A 66 1.24 -2.30 -0.77
CA ASN A 66 1.03 -3.12 0.42
C ASN A 66 1.98 -4.31 0.47
N THR A 67 2.13 -5.07 -0.62
CA THR A 67 3.02 -6.23 -0.70
C THR A 67 4.47 -5.84 -0.42
N ALA A 68 4.96 -4.76 -1.03
CA ALA A 68 6.31 -4.26 -0.76
C ALA A 68 6.47 -3.76 0.68
N SER A 69 5.45 -3.10 1.24
CA SER A 69 5.50 -2.61 2.62
C SER A 69 5.52 -3.75 3.65
N VAL A 70 4.90 -4.90 3.36
CA VAL A 70 4.96 -6.09 4.21
C VAL A 70 6.32 -6.78 4.09
N HIS A 71 6.81 -7.02 2.88
CA HIS A 71 7.96 -7.91 2.65
C HIS A 71 9.31 -7.18 2.54
N ALA A 72 9.34 -5.98 1.97
CA ALA A 72 10.58 -5.32 1.57
C ALA A 72 10.97 -4.11 2.43
N LEU A 73 10.09 -3.63 3.32
CA LEU A 73 10.32 -2.40 4.09
C LEU A 73 11.61 -2.42 4.94
N PRO A 74 11.98 -3.52 5.64
CA PRO A 74 13.25 -3.58 6.36
C PRO A 74 14.46 -3.41 5.44
N SER A 75 14.46 -4.11 4.29
CA SER A 75 15.54 -4.06 3.30
C SER A 75 15.64 -2.69 2.64
N LEU A 76 14.51 -2.05 2.35
CA LEU A 76 14.46 -0.69 1.80
C LEU A 76 15.07 0.33 2.76
N ARG A 77 14.73 0.25 4.06
CA ARG A 77 15.32 1.12 5.09
C ARG A 77 16.81 0.90 5.22
N ALA A 78 17.24 -0.36 5.34
CA ALA A 78 18.66 -0.71 5.42
C ALA A 78 19.47 -0.21 4.22
N ALA A 79 18.87 -0.13 3.03
CA ALA A 79 19.54 0.30 1.81
C ALA A 79 19.58 1.82 1.60
N LEU A 80 18.66 2.59 2.20
CA LEU A 80 18.42 4.00 1.86
C LEU A 80 18.53 4.96 3.04
N GLU A 81 18.27 4.50 4.26
CA GLU A 81 18.40 5.33 5.46
C GLU A 81 19.87 5.36 5.95
N PRO A 82 20.32 6.45 6.60
CA PRO A 82 19.56 7.64 6.99
C PRO A 82 19.43 8.70 5.89
N VAL A 83 20.02 8.48 4.71
CA VAL A 83 20.10 9.49 3.64
C VAL A 83 18.72 9.82 3.07
N LEU A 84 17.88 8.81 2.88
CA LEU A 84 16.52 8.94 2.35
C LEU A 84 15.53 8.25 3.29
N PRO A 85 14.70 9.01 4.04
CA PRO A 85 13.68 8.44 4.92
C PRO A 85 12.68 7.56 4.17
N VAL A 86 12.37 6.36 4.70
CA VAL A 86 11.46 5.41 4.05
C VAL A 86 10.18 5.20 4.89
N VAL A 87 9.05 5.60 4.31
CA VAL A 87 7.72 5.53 4.91
C VAL A 87 6.91 4.39 4.28
N GLY A 88 6.61 3.35 5.05
CA GLY A 88 5.67 2.29 4.64
C GLY A 88 4.21 2.65 4.95
N THR A 89 3.28 2.18 4.12
CA THR A 89 1.83 2.42 4.32
C THR A 89 1.12 1.34 5.13
N VAL A 90 1.80 0.22 5.45
CA VAL A 90 1.24 -0.90 6.21
C VAL A 90 2.17 -1.36 7.36
N PRO A 91 1.62 -2.02 8.40
CA PRO A 91 0.19 -2.21 8.64
C PRO A 91 -0.44 -0.91 9.15
N ALA A 92 -1.55 -0.50 8.55
CA ALA A 92 -2.33 0.66 8.99
C ALA A 92 -3.14 0.32 10.26
N ILE A 93 -2.48 -0.14 11.32
CA ILE A 93 -3.16 -0.56 12.56
C ILE A 93 -3.74 0.66 13.28
N LYS A 94 -3.09 1.83 13.20
CA LYS A 94 -3.52 3.03 13.93
C LYS A 94 -4.78 3.72 13.37
N PRO A 95 -4.96 3.94 12.06
CA PRO A 95 -6.20 4.55 11.54
C PRO A 95 -7.41 3.60 11.58
N ALA A 96 -7.19 2.29 11.37
CA ALA A 96 -8.27 1.30 11.40
C ALA A 96 -8.88 1.17 12.81
N ALA A 97 -8.04 1.09 13.85
CA ALA A 97 -8.50 1.04 15.24
C ALA A 97 -9.18 2.34 15.71
N ALA A 98 -8.83 3.49 15.11
CA ALA A 98 -9.47 4.77 15.43
C ALA A 98 -10.84 4.96 14.73
N GLY A 99 -11.14 4.16 13.70
CA GLY A 99 -12.41 4.19 12.95
C GLY A 99 -13.41 3.10 13.36
N GLU A 100 -12.99 2.07 14.08
CA GLU A 100 -13.85 0.95 14.51
C GLU A 100 -14.61 1.24 15.82
N GLY A 101 -15.40 2.31 15.78
CA GLY A 101 -16.48 2.56 16.72
C GLY A 101 -17.83 2.02 16.22
N ARG A 102 -17.88 0.73 15.82
CA ARG A 102 -19.06 -0.17 15.73
C ARG A 102 -18.86 -1.26 14.67
N SER A 103 -18.12 -2.30 15.02
CA SER A 103 -18.21 -3.59 14.32
C SER A 103 -19.49 -4.29 14.79
N ARG A 104 -20.58 -4.20 14.00
CA ARG A 104 -21.69 -5.17 14.12
C ARG A 104 -21.33 -6.42 13.32
N SER A 105 -20.42 -7.22 13.86
CA SER A 105 -20.22 -8.61 13.41
C SER A 105 -21.35 -9.47 13.97
N GLY A 106 -22.55 -9.34 13.40
CA GLY A 106 -23.61 -10.33 13.56
C GLY A 106 -23.54 -11.33 12.40
N PRO A 107 -23.85 -12.62 12.61
CA PRO A 107 -23.95 -13.57 11.50
C PRO A 107 -24.99 -13.10 10.48
N PRO A 108 -24.85 -13.48 9.19
CA PRO A 108 -25.80 -13.11 8.15
C PRO A 108 -27.21 -13.56 8.54
N ARG A 109 -28.19 -12.65 8.46
CA ARG A 109 -29.61 -13.00 8.64
C ARG A 109 -30.00 -14.01 7.55
N PRO A 110 -30.67 -15.13 7.90
CA PRO A 110 -31.18 -16.04 6.89
C PRO A 110 -32.28 -15.35 6.05
N PRO A 111 -32.44 -15.72 4.77
CA PRO A 111 -33.50 -15.17 3.93
C PRO A 111 -34.88 -15.53 4.50
N PRO A 112 -35.91 -14.68 4.30
CA PRO A 112 -37.26 -14.97 4.75
C PRO A 112 -37.79 -16.24 4.06
N ALA A 113 -38.35 -17.17 4.84
CA ALA A 113 -39.00 -18.36 4.33
C ALA A 113 -40.14 -17.96 3.39
N ALA A 114 -40.11 -18.46 2.15
CA ALA A 114 -41.22 -18.34 1.21
C ALA A 114 -42.43 -19.03 1.82
N ARG A 115 -43.49 -18.27 2.11
CA ARG A 115 -44.80 -18.85 2.45
C ARG A 115 -45.36 -19.45 1.16
N THR A 116 -45.40 -20.77 1.07
CA THR A 116 -46.25 -21.45 0.11
C THR A 116 -47.68 -21.38 0.65
N SER A 117 -48.52 -20.56 0.02
CA SER A 117 -49.97 -20.71 0.14
C SER A 117 -50.39 -21.88 -0.73
N ALA A 118 -50.92 -22.93 -0.12
CA ALA A 118 -51.80 -23.89 -0.78
C ALA A 118 -53.20 -23.69 -0.18
N ASP A 119 -54.20 -23.71 -1.07
CA ASP A 119 -55.64 -23.67 -0.77
C ASP A 119 -56.06 -24.67 0.32
#